data_AF-A0A925V1B2-F1
#
_entry.id   AF-A0A925V1B2-F1
#
_cell.length_a   1.000
_cell.length_b   1.000
_cell.length_c   1.000
_cell.angle_alpha   90.00
_cell.angle_beta   90.00
_cell.angle_gamma   90.00
#
_symmetry.space_group_name_H-M   'P 1'
#
loop_
_entity.id
_entity.type
_entity.pdbx_description
1 polymer ?
#
loop_
_entity_poly.entity_id
_entity_poly.type
_entity_poly.pdbx_seq_one_letter_code
_entity_poly.pdbx_strand_id
1 'polypeptide(L)'
;AFDGGLARVCAALRELATAHPEIDIVYPVHLNPHVRAEVDRTLAGVSNVQLCPPVGYPASVWLIQRARFVVTDSGGIQEEAPELGRPVLVTRVATERPEAVELGAAEVVGYDPELLLQWCERWLGDELAYRAAVPTRNPFGDGLAAARSIAALRARMGLPFEVVPPWVP
;
A
#
# COMPACT_ATOMS: atom_id res chain seq x y z
N ALA A 1 14.99 -5.19 1.78
CA ALA A 1 16.25 -5.93 2.04
C ALA A 1 17.25 -4.99 2.72
N PHE A 2 18.21 -5.52 3.49
CA PHE A 2 19.21 -4.73 4.25
C PHE A 2 20.35 -4.19 3.36
N ASP A 3 20.13 -4.13 2.05
CA ASP A 3 21.05 -3.76 0.97
C ASP A 3 20.95 -2.26 0.59
N GLY A 4 20.54 -1.41 1.53
CA GLY A 4 20.38 0.04 1.31
C GLY A 4 19.06 0.45 0.64
N GLY A 5 18.19 -0.50 0.28
CA GLY A 5 16.88 -0.18 -0.30
C GLY A 5 16.01 0.72 0.58
N LEU A 6 15.96 0.44 1.90
CA LEU A 6 15.25 1.28 2.86
C LEU A 6 15.82 2.70 2.92
N ALA A 7 17.15 2.85 2.93
CA ALA A 7 17.81 4.15 2.96
C ALA A 7 17.46 5.00 1.73
N ARG A 8 17.42 4.37 0.55
CA ARG A 8 17.00 5.00 -0.71
C ARG A 8 15.56 5.47 -0.67
N VAL A 9 14.64 4.63 -0.19
CA VAL A 9 13.24 5.00 -0.01
C VAL A 9 13.10 6.14 0.99
N CYS A 10 13.76 6.08 2.15
CA CYS A 10 13.73 7.16 3.14
C CYS A 10 14.30 8.47 2.58
N ALA A 11 15.35 8.43 1.76
CA ALA A 11 15.90 9.61 1.12
C ALA A 11 14.89 10.25 0.16
N ALA A 12 14.23 9.45 -0.68
CA ALA A 12 13.15 9.92 -1.55
C ALA A 12 11.98 10.53 -0.76
N LEU A 13 11.54 9.89 0.33
CA LEU A 13 10.48 10.44 1.18
C LEU A 13 10.88 11.77 1.83
N ARG A 14 12.14 11.92 2.24
CA ARG A 14 12.67 13.19 2.76
C ARG A 14 12.64 14.29 1.70
N GLU A 15 13.08 13.96 0.49
CA GLU A 15 13.08 14.88 -0.65
C GLU A 15 11.66 15.33 -0.98
N LEU A 16 10.73 14.38 -1.10
CA LEU A 16 9.32 14.65 -1.33
C LEU A 16 8.74 15.57 -0.25
N ALA A 17 8.96 15.25 1.02
CA ALA A 17 8.47 16.06 2.14
C ALA A 17 9.04 17.48 2.14
N THR A 18 10.30 17.64 1.72
CA THR A 18 10.96 18.95 1.64
C THR A 18 10.42 19.78 0.46
N ALA A 19 10.16 19.14 -0.68
CA ALA A 19 9.60 19.78 -1.86
C ALA A 19 8.12 20.17 -1.70
N HIS A 20 7.38 19.41 -0.89
CA HIS A 20 5.95 19.56 -0.65
C HIS A 20 5.64 19.81 0.83
N PRO A 21 5.89 21.02 1.37
CA PRO A 21 5.61 21.31 2.78
C PRO A 21 4.11 21.24 3.14
N GLU A 22 3.21 21.22 2.15
CA GLU A 22 1.76 21.12 2.30
C GLU A 22 1.23 19.68 2.48
N ILE A 23 2.04 18.66 2.19
CA ILE A 23 1.65 17.26 2.39
C ILE A 23 2.17 16.74 3.72
N ASP A 24 1.45 15.80 4.32
CA ASP A 24 1.91 15.04 5.49
C ASP A 24 2.28 13.60 5.09
N ILE A 25 3.44 13.14 5.54
CA ILE A 25 3.84 11.73 5.46
C ILE A 25 3.70 11.10 6.84
N VAL A 26 2.78 10.15 6.99
CA VAL A 26 2.64 9.37 8.23
C VAL A 26 3.32 8.02 8.04
N TYR A 27 4.32 7.72 8.87
CA TYR A 27 5.10 6.48 8.78
C TYR A 27 5.09 5.72 10.12
N PRO A 28 4.22 4.69 10.25
CA PRO A 28 4.30 3.72 11.33
C PRO A 28 5.59 2.88 11.24
N VAL A 29 6.57 3.19 12.08
CA VAL A 29 7.92 2.62 12.01
C VAL A 29 7.96 1.23 12.66
N HIS A 30 8.40 0.23 11.91
CA HIS A 30 8.55 -1.15 12.39
C HIS A 30 9.39 -1.24 13.69
N LEU A 31 9.15 -2.27 14.51
CA LEU A 31 9.90 -2.47 15.77
C LEU A 31 11.35 -2.94 15.57
N ASN A 32 11.75 -3.22 14.33
CA ASN A 32 13.09 -3.70 14.04
C ASN A 32 14.08 -2.55 14.29
N PRO A 33 15.06 -2.69 15.22
CA PRO A 33 15.98 -1.62 15.56
C PRO A 33 16.76 -1.08 14.36
N HIS A 34 17.11 -1.93 13.39
CA HIS A 34 17.81 -1.51 12.19
C HIS A 34 16.93 -0.67 11.25
N VAL A 35 15.64 -1.01 11.13
CA VAL A 35 14.67 -0.21 10.36
C VAL A 35 14.46 1.14 11.05
N ARG A 36 14.23 1.12 12.37
CA ARG A 36 14.03 2.33 13.17
C ARG A 36 15.23 3.27 13.09
N ALA A 37 16.45 2.74 13.28
CA ALA A 37 17.66 3.55 13.21
C ALA A 37 17.81 4.23 11.84
N GLU A 38 17.51 3.52 10.75
CA GLU A 38 17.60 4.09 9.40
C GLU A 38 16.53 5.16 9.13
N VAL A 39 15.29 4.89 9.55
CA VAL A 39 14.17 5.82 9.43
C VAL A 39 14.43 7.08 10.26
N ASP A 40 14.80 6.94 11.53
CA ASP A 40 15.09 8.07 12.41
C ASP A 40 16.27 8.89 11.87
N ARG A 41 17.34 8.24 11.40
CA ARG A 41 18.52 8.92 10.82
C ARG A 41 18.16 9.83 9.66
N THR A 42 17.22 9.41 8.82
CA THR A 42 16.91 10.10 7.56
C THR A 42 15.72 11.05 7.68
N LEU A 43 14.70 10.69 8.46
CA LEU A 43 13.40 11.34 8.48
C LEU A 43 13.08 12.07 9.79
N ALA A 44 13.83 11.83 10.89
CA ALA A 44 13.56 12.56 12.13
C ALA A 44 13.83 14.07 11.96
N GLY A 45 12.92 14.88 12.49
CA GLY A 45 13.00 16.34 12.44
C GLY A 45 12.53 16.99 11.14
N VAL A 46 12.10 16.20 10.14
CA VAL A 46 11.39 16.74 8.97
C VAL A 46 9.98 17.13 9.40
N SER A 47 9.60 18.40 9.22
CA SER A 47 8.44 19.01 9.88
C SER A 47 7.09 18.36 9.54
N ASN A 48 6.96 17.83 8.33
CA ASN A 48 5.76 17.20 7.79
C ASN A 48 5.91 15.67 7.63
N VAL A 49 6.85 15.06 8.37
CA VAL A 49 6.98 13.60 8.47
C VAL A 49 6.66 13.17 9.90
N GLN A 50 5.57 12.44 10.08
CA GLN A 50 5.11 11.92 11.36
C GLN A 50 5.57 10.47 11.52
N LEU A 51 6.69 10.29 12.21
CA LEU A 51 7.16 8.97 12.63
C LEU A 51 6.38 8.54 13.88
N CYS A 52 5.66 7.42 13.81
CA CYS A 52 4.90 6.88 14.93
C CYS A 52 5.22 5.40 15.17
N PRO A 53 4.92 4.85 16.37
CA PRO A 53 5.00 3.41 16.60
C PRO A 53 4.06 2.64 15.66
N PRO A 54 4.27 1.32 15.47
CA PRO A 54 3.32 0.49 14.74
C PRO A 54 1.92 0.62 15.34
N VAL A 55 0.93 0.73 14.46
CA VAL A 55 -0.47 0.92 14.85
C VAL A 55 -1.22 -0.41 14.77
N GLY A 56 -2.27 -0.54 15.58
CA GLY A 56 -3.20 -1.67 15.47
C GLY A 56 -4.01 -1.62 14.17
N TYR A 57 -4.59 -2.75 13.79
CA TYR A 57 -5.33 -2.88 12.53
C TYR A 57 -6.41 -1.80 12.29
N PRO A 58 -7.30 -1.47 13.25
CA PRO A 58 -8.31 -0.42 13.02
C PRO A 58 -7.70 0.95 12.70
N ALA A 59 -6.59 1.29 13.36
CA ALA A 59 -5.88 2.53 13.10
C ALA A 59 -5.15 2.51 11.75
N SER A 60 -4.60 1.35 11.33
CA SER A 60 -4.03 1.18 9.99
C SER A 60 -5.07 1.43 8.90
N VAL A 61 -6.24 0.81 9.00
CA VAL A 61 -7.36 1.03 8.06
C VAL A 61 -7.77 2.51 8.02
N TRP A 62 -7.88 3.14 9.19
CA TRP A 62 -8.23 4.56 9.30
C TRP A 62 -7.22 5.49 8.62
N LEU A 63 -5.92 5.18 8.75
CA LEU A 63 -4.83 5.91 8.09
C LEU A 63 -4.89 5.72 6.57
N ILE A 64 -5.03 4.48 6.10
CA ILE A 64 -5.12 4.18 4.67
C ILE A 64 -6.30 4.91 4.05
N GLN A 65 -7.50 4.86 4.64
CA GLN A 65 -8.69 5.56 4.14
C GLN A 65 -8.51 7.08 3.98
N ARG A 66 -7.61 7.70 4.75
CA ARG A 66 -7.32 9.13 4.71
C ARG A 66 -6.14 9.49 3.83
N ALA A 67 -5.31 8.52 3.47
CA ALA A 67 -4.19 8.75 2.60
C ALA A 67 -4.66 9.12 1.19
N ARG A 68 -3.86 9.91 0.47
CA ARG A 68 -4.07 10.10 -0.97
C ARG A 68 -3.67 8.84 -1.72
N PHE A 69 -2.48 8.32 -1.42
CA PHE A 69 -1.94 7.04 -1.89
C PHE A 69 -1.04 6.44 -0.79
N VAL A 70 -0.65 5.18 -0.94
CA VAL A 70 0.15 4.46 0.05
C VAL A 70 1.48 4.01 -0.56
N VAL A 71 2.58 4.16 0.16
CA VAL A 71 3.89 3.59 -0.19
C VAL A 71 4.15 2.40 0.75
N THR A 72 4.35 1.19 0.22
CA THR A 72 4.45 -0.01 1.07
C THR A 72 5.25 -1.15 0.44
N ASP A 73 5.88 -1.98 1.28
CA ASP A 73 6.40 -3.31 0.92
C ASP A 73 5.50 -4.45 1.44
N SER A 74 4.44 -4.13 2.17
CA SER A 74 3.52 -5.11 2.75
C SER A 74 2.61 -5.72 1.69
N GLY A 75 2.59 -7.05 1.60
CA GLY A 75 1.69 -7.78 0.71
C GLY A 75 0.21 -7.59 1.07
N GLY A 76 -0.11 -7.54 2.37
CA GLY A 76 -1.49 -7.32 2.83
C GLY A 76 -2.00 -5.92 2.50
N ILE A 77 -1.16 -4.89 2.67
CA ILE A 77 -1.56 -3.51 2.34
C ILE A 77 -1.73 -3.34 0.82
N GLN A 78 -0.99 -4.08 -0.01
CA GLN A 78 -1.21 -4.10 -1.46
C GLN A 78 -2.60 -4.61 -1.86
N GLU A 79 -3.25 -5.44 -1.03
CA GLU A 79 -4.63 -5.88 -1.24
C GLU A 79 -5.64 -4.91 -0.62
N GLU A 80 -5.38 -4.45 0.61
CA GLU A 80 -6.32 -3.64 1.39
C GLU A 80 -6.40 -2.19 0.91
N ALA A 81 -5.29 -1.56 0.51
CA ALA A 81 -5.31 -0.16 0.09
C ALA A 81 -6.15 0.06 -1.18
N PRO A 82 -6.05 -0.79 -2.23
CA PRO A 82 -6.95 -0.72 -3.37
C PRO A 82 -8.42 -0.92 -3.01
N GLU A 83 -8.75 -1.84 -2.10
CA GLU A 83 -10.13 -2.00 -1.59
C GLU A 83 -10.66 -0.69 -0.97
N LEU A 84 -9.78 0.09 -0.35
CA LEU A 84 -10.09 1.37 0.27
C LEU A 84 -10.00 2.57 -0.69
N GLY A 85 -9.88 2.30 -2.00
CA GLY A 85 -9.79 3.32 -3.04
C GLY A 85 -8.47 4.10 -3.02
N ARG A 86 -7.39 3.47 -2.56
CA ARG A 86 -6.07 4.11 -2.42
C ARG A 86 -5.07 3.45 -3.37
N PRO A 87 -4.52 4.20 -4.34
CA PRO A 87 -3.42 3.73 -5.16
C PRO A 87 -2.19 3.39 -4.32
N VAL A 88 -1.36 2.45 -4.80
CA VAL A 88 -0.22 1.92 -4.05
C VAL A 88 1.09 2.04 -4.84
N LEU A 89 2.15 2.54 -4.21
CA LEU A 89 3.52 2.43 -4.70
C LEU A 89 4.23 1.32 -3.92
N VAL A 90 4.62 0.26 -4.62
CA VAL A 90 5.18 -0.95 -4.04
C VAL A 90 6.69 -0.87 -3.99
N THR A 91 7.26 -0.85 -2.78
CA THR A 91 8.71 -0.74 -2.55
C THR A 91 9.41 -2.11 -2.52
N ARG A 92 9.09 -2.96 -3.51
CA ARG A 92 9.71 -4.27 -3.76
C ARG A 92 10.04 -4.42 -5.23
N VAL A 93 11.08 -5.17 -5.56
CA VAL A 93 11.51 -5.37 -6.97
C VAL A 93 10.57 -6.27 -7.78
N ALA A 94 9.71 -7.00 -7.09
CA ALA A 94 8.66 -7.84 -7.66
C ALA A 94 7.46 -7.83 -6.72
N THR A 95 6.28 -8.07 -7.27
CA THR A 95 5.05 -8.22 -6.51
C THR A 95 4.40 -9.57 -6.78
N GLU A 96 3.87 -10.17 -5.71
CA GLU A 96 2.98 -11.32 -5.76
C GLU A 96 1.51 -10.94 -6.08
N ARG A 97 1.25 -9.67 -6.44
CA ARG A 97 -0.07 -9.10 -6.74
C ARG A 97 -0.10 -8.40 -8.11
N PRO A 98 0.23 -9.09 -9.22
CA PRO A 98 0.24 -8.48 -10.55
C PRO A 98 -1.12 -7.87 -10.95
N GLU A 99 -2.22 -8.39 -10.41
CA GLU A 99 -3.58 -7.97 -10.75
C GLU A 99 -3.85 -6.50 -10.35
N ALA A 100 -3.26 -6.03 -9.23
CA ALA A 100 -3.36 -4.61 -8.84
C ALA A 100 -2.55 -3.69 -9.77
N VAL A 101 -1.43 -4.19 -10.30
CA VAL A 101 -0.59 -3.45 -11.26
C VAL A 101 -1.27 -3.39 -12.62
N GLU A 102 -1.84 -4.49 -13.09
CA GLU A 102 -2.60 -4.57 -14.34
C GLU A 102 -3.83 -3.65 -14.33
N LEU A 103 -4.45 -3.47 -13.17
CA LEU A 103 -5.56 -2.53 -12.98
C LEU A 103 -5.12 -1.06 -12.94
N GLY A 104 -3.81 -0.78 -12.83
CA GLY A 104 -3.26 0.56 -12.62
C GLY A 104 -3.46 1.10 -11.19
N ALA A 105 -3.93 0.26 -10.26
CA ALA A 105 -4.14 0.61 -8.86
C ALA A 105 -2.87 0.49 -8.01
N ALA A 106 -1.85 -0.19 -8.54
CA ALA A 106 -0.53 -0.28 -7.93
C ALA A 106 0.57 -0.07 -8.97
N GLU A 107 1.72 0.43 -8.53
CA GLU A 107 2.93 0.52 -9.33
C GLU A 107 4.11 -0.06 -8.55
N VAL A 108 4.93 -0.87 -9.21
CA VAL A 108 6.14 -1.46 -8.61
C VAL A 108 7.32 -0.53 -8.82
N VAL A 109 7.64 0.26 -7.80
CA VAL A 109 8.77 1.23 -7.85
C VAL A 109 10.08 0.65 -7.31
N GLY A 110 10.02 -0.51 -6.65
CA GLY A 110 11.21 -1.15 -6.08
C GLY A 110 11.88 -0.32 -5.01
N TYR A 111 13.17 -0.07 -5.17
CA TYR A 111 13.95 0.78 -4.26
C TYR A 111 14.61 1.94 -5.00
N ASP A 112 14.01 2.34 -6.13
CA ASP A 112 14.47 3.41 -6.99
C ASP A 112 13.90 4.76 -6.49
N PRO A 113 14.74 5.67 -5.96
CA PRO A 113 14.29 6.97 -5.49
C PRO A 113 13.64 7.82 -6.58
N GLU A 114 14.20 7.79 -7.80
CA GLU A 114 13.76 8.65 -8.90
C GLU A 114 12.38 8.21 -9.37
N LEU A 115 12.18 6.90 -9.52
CA LEU A 115 10.88 6.34 -9.89
C LEU A 115 9.82 6.56 -8.80
N LEU A 116 10.18 6.40 -7.52
CA LEU A 116 9.28 6.69 -6.41
C LEU A 116 8.87 8.17 -6.40
N LEU A 117 9.82 9.09 -6.56
CA LEU A 117 9.54 10.53 -6.62
C LEU A 117 8.66 10.86 -7.83
N GLN A 118 8.98 10.36 -9.02
CA GLN A 118 8.21 10.58 -10.23
C GLN A 118 6.74 10.21 -10.06
N TRP A 119 6.45 9.05 -9.45
CA TRP A 119 5.08 8.61 -9.22
C TRP A 119 4.38 9.42 -8.12
N CYS A 120 5.08 9.75 -7.04
CA CYS A 120 4.56 10.65 -6.02
C CYS A 120 4.17 12.00 -6.63
N GLU A 121 5.07 12.65 -7.37
CA GLU A 121 4.84 13.93 -8.03
C GLU A 121 3.68 13.85 -9.01
N ARG A 122 3.60 12.78 -9.81
CA ARG A 122 2.50 12.56 -10.75
C ARG A 122 1.16 12.51 -10.04
N TRP A 123 1.03 11.73 -8.95
CA TRP A 123 -0.24 11.60 -8.24
C TRP A 123 -0.58 12.80 -7.34
N LEU A 124 0.41 13.59 -6.92
CA LEU A 124 0.21 14.84 -6.21
C LEU A 124 -0.18 15.99 -7.15
N GLY A 125 0.47 16.10 -8.31
CA GLY A 125 0.34 17.23 -9.23
C GLY A 125 -0.67 17.07 -10.36
N ASP A 126 -1.01 15.84 -10.75
CA ASP A 126 -1.97 15.54 -11.81
C ASP A 126 -3.19 14.78 -11.26
N GLU A 127 -4.28 15.51 -11.07
CA GLU A 127 -5.53 14.97 -10.56
C GLU A 127 -6.18 13.95 -11.52
N LEU A 128 -5.96 14.06 -12.83
CA LEU A 128 -6.46 13.10 -13.80
C LEU A 128 -5.68 11.79 -13.70
N ALA A 129 -4.34 11.87 -13.62
CA ALA A 129 -3.49 10.71 -13.41
C ALA A 129 -3.80 10.01 -12.08
N TYR A 130 -4.02 10.78 -11.01
CA TYR A 130 -4.44 10.23 -9.72
C TYR A 130 -5.77 9.49 -9.82
N ARG A 131 -6.81 10.12 -10.38
CA ARG A 131 -8.14 9.50 -10.53
C ARG A 131 -8.12 8.25 -11.39
N ALA A 132 -7.26 8.20 -12.41
CA ALA A 132 -7.07 7.01 -13.22
C ALA A 132 -6.46 5.84 -12.44
N ALA A 133 -5.64 6.13 -11.42
CA ALA A 133 -5.05 5.13 -10.54
C ALA A 133 -5.98 4.73 -9.38
N VAL A 134 -7.00 5.54 -9.04
CA VAL A 134 -7.96 5.19 -7.98
C VAL A 134 -8.75 3.96 -8.41
N PRO A 135 -8.61 2.83 -7.70
CA PRO A 135 -9.31 1.60 -8.05
C PRO A 135 -10.81 1.77 -7.93
N THR A 136 -11.52 1.39 -9.01
CA THR A 136 -12.99 1.36 -9.07
C THR A 136 -13.56 -0.01 -8.73
N ARG A 137 -12.70 -1.02 -8.66
CA ARG A 137 -13.01 -2.41 -8.33
C ARG A 137 -11.79 -3.06 -7.67
N ASN A 138 -12.03 -4.09 -6.88
CA ASN A 138 -10.97 -4.86 -6.24
C ASN A 138 -10.66 -6.12 -7.05
N PRO A 139 -9.41 -6.29 -7.53
CA PRO A 139 -9.00 -7.48 -8.27
C PRO A 139 -8.80 -8.71 -7.37
N PHE A 140 -9.12 -8.65 -6.07
CA PHE A 140 -8.92 -9.73 -5.11
C PHE A 140 -10.21 -10.31 -4.55
N GLY A 141 -11.35 -9.65 -4.73
CA GLY A 141 -12.63 -10.18 -4.26
C GLY A 141 -13.73 -9.14 -4.07
N ASP A 142 -14.84 -9.61 -3.50
CA ASP A 142 -16.08 -8.86 -3.23
C ASP A 142 -16.56 -9.06 -1.78
N GLY A 143 -15.65 -9.46 -0.88
CA GLY A 143 -15.96 -9.74 0.53
C GLY A 143 -16.65 -11.08 0.80
N LEU A 144 -16.98 -11.88 -0.22
CA LEU A 144 -17.68 -13.17 -0.05
C LEU A 144 -16.74 -14.39 -0.03
N ALA A 145 -15.43 -14.19 0.08
CA ALA A 145 -14.43 -15.27 0.07
C ALA A 145 -14.73 -16.34 1.13
N ALA A 146 -15.02 -15.96 2.37
CA ALA A 146 -15.33 -16.89 3.46
C ALA A 146 -16.58 -17.73 3.16
N ALA A 147 -17.64 -17.10 2.65
CA ALA A 147 -18.87 -17.79 2.29
C ALA A 147 -18.62 -18.82 1.17
N ARG A 148 -17.83 -18.46 0.15
CA ARG A 148 -17.42 -19.38 -0.93
C ARG A 148 -16.57 -20.54 -0.41
N SER A 149 -15.60 -20.27 0.47
CA SER A 149 -14.77 -21.31 1.07
C SER A 149 -15.60 -22.31 1.88
N ILE A 150 -16.55 -21.82 2.70
CA ILE A 150 -17.46 -22.67 3.47
C ILE A 150 -18.33 -23.51 2.54
N ALA A 151 -18.91 -22.91 1.50
CA ALA A 151 -19.72 -23.63 0.51
C ALA A 151 -18.90 -24.74 -0.18
N ALA A 152 -17.68 -24.43 -0.61
CA ALA A 152 -16.79 -25.39 -1.27
C ALA A 152 -16.40 -26.56 -0.35
N LEU A 153 -16.08 -26.29 0.92
CA LEU A 153 -15.76 -27.33 1.90
C LEU A 153 -16.96 -28.24 2.17
N ARG A 154 -18.16 -27.67 2.36
CA ARG A 154 -19.39 -28.44 2.58
C ARG A 154 -19.72 -29.31 1.37
N ALA A 155 -19.63 -28.75 0.16
CA ALA A 155 -19.81 -29.51 -1.08
C ALA A 155 -18.83 -30.70 -1.17
N ARG A 156 -17.54 -30.48 -0.88
CA ARG A 156 -16.52 -31.54 -0.87
C ARG A 156 -16.80 -32.64 0.16
N MET A 157 -17.44 -32.29 1.28
CA MET A 157 -17.80 -33.22 2.36
C MET A 157 -19.18 -33.88 2.15
N GLY A 158 -19.91 -33.56 1.08
CA GLY A 158 -21.28 -34.06 0.86
C GLY A 158 -22.30 -33.48 1.84
N LEU A 159 -22.01 -32.34 2.46
CA LEU A 159 -22.91 -31.64 3.37
C LEU A 159 -23.79 -30.64 2.60
N PRO A 160 -25.00 -30.32 3.09
CA PRO A 160 -25.82 -29.25 2.53
C PRO A 160 -25.07 -27.92 2.52
N PHE A 161 -25.17 -27.18 1.41
CA PHE A 161 -24.52 -25.88 1.23
C PHE A 161 -25.39 -24.93 0.41
N GLU A 162 -25.16 -23.64 0.58
CA GLU A 162 -25.76 -22.60 -0.25
C GLU A 162 -24.82 -22.25 -1.40
N VAL A 163 -25.38 -22.02 -2.59
CA VAL A 163 -24.60 -21.56 -3.75
C VAL A 163 -24.30 -20.09 -3.56
N VAL A 164 -23.01 -19.78 -3.40
CA VAL A 164 -22.51 -18.41 -3.39
C VAL A 164 -22.01 -18.08 -4.81
N PRO A 165 -22.47 -16.98 -5.44
CA PRO A 165 -22.04 -16.61 -6.80
C PRO A 165 -20.51 -16.52 -6.91
N PRO A 166 -19.89 -16.94 -8.03
CA PRO A 166 -18.45 -16.76 -8.22
C PRO A 166 -18.11 -15.27 -8.27
N TRP A 167 -16.91 -14.92 -7.79
CA TRP A 167 -16.39 -13.56 -7.96
C TRP A 167 -15.92 -13.37 -9.40
N VAL A 168 -16.16 -12.18 -9.94
CA VAL A 168 -15.73 -11.77 -11.28
C VAL A 168 -14.98 -10.43 -11.14
N PRO A 169 -13.69 -10.36 -11.48
CA PRO A 169 -12.88 -9.13 -11.45
C PRO A 169 -13.33 -8.04 -12.42
#